data_AF-A0A669QGZ3-F1
#
_entry.id   AF-A0A669QGZ3-F1
#
_cell.length_a   1.000
_cell.length_b   1.000
_cell.length_c   1.000
_cell.angle_alpha   90.00
_cell.angle_beta   90.00
_cell.angle_gamma   90.00
#
_symmetry.space_group_name_H-M   'P 1'
#
loop_
_entity.id
_entity.type
_entity.pdbx_description
1 polymer ?
#
loop_
_entity_poly.entity_id
_entity_poly.type
_entity_poly.pdbx_seq_one_letter_code
_entity_poly.pdbx_strand_id
1 'polypeptide(L)'
;GALGALGWVYAIREAATSNLRKLVERFGQDWAQGTIVPKVLAMATDPNYLHRMTTLFCINVLSEVCGQEITTKQMLPTVLRMAADAVANVRFNVAKSLQRIGPILDSRWGDVTPLWGQP
;
A
#
# COMPACT_ATOMS: atom_id res chain seq x y z
N GLY A 1 -29.09 6.55 6.73
CA GLY A 1 -29.10 5.12 7.10
C GLY A 1 -27.75 4.46 6.86
N ALA A 2 -27.48 3.94 5.66
CA ALA A 2 -26.25 3.18 5.38
C ALA A 2 -25.12 3.98 4.71
N LEU A 3 -25.44 5.04 3.95
CA LEU A 3 -24.45 5.88 3.26
C LEU A 3 -23.59 6.73 4.22
N GLY A 4 -24.13 7.08 5.39
CA GLY A 4 -23.39 7.80 6.43
C GLY A 4 -22.30 6.93 7.08
N ALA A 5 -22.61 5.67 7.41
CA ALA A 5 -21.66 4.78 8.10
C ALA A 5 -20.42 4.47 7.23
N LEU A 6 -20.61 4.31 5.92
CA LEU A 6 -19.50 4.13 4.97
C LEU A 6 -18.59 5.36 4.89
N GLY A 7 -19.18 6.56 4.93
CA GLY A 7 -18.44 7.84 4.92
C GLY A 7 -17.62 8.06 6.20
N TRP A 8 -18.19 7.77 7.38
CA TRP A 8 -17.47 7.91 8.65
C TRP A 8 -16.30 6.92 8.77
N VAL A 9 -16.50 5.66 8.36
CA VAL A 9 -15.45 4.65 8.35
C VAL A 9 -14.34 5.01 7.35
N TYR A 10 -14.68 5.65 6.23
CA TYR A 10 -13.70 6.17 5.27
C TYR A 10 -12.92 7.38 5.82
N ALA A 11 -13.60 8.36 6.43
CA ALA A 11 -12.97 9.55 7.02
C ALA A 11 -12.00 9.20 8.16
N ILE A 12 -12.36 8.23 9.02
CA ILE A 12 -11.46 7.73 10.08
C ILE A 12 -10.21 7.08 9.48
N ARG A 13 -10.36 6.33 8.37
CA ARG A 13 -9.21 5.73 7.68
C ARG A 13 -8.32 6.78 7.03
N GLU A 14 -8.92 7.79 6.42
CA GLU A 14 -8.16 8.90 5.82
C GLU A 14 -7.33 9.64 6.89
N ALA A 15 -7.94 9.98 8.03
CA ALA A 15 -7.23 10.60 9.15
C ALA A 15 -6.12 9.70 9.71
N ALA A 16 -6.40 8.40 9.90
CA ALA A 16 -5.41 7.44 10.38
C ALA A 16 -4.22 7.30 9.43
N THR A 17 -4.47 7.19 8.12
CA THR A 17 -3.42 7.09 7.11
C THR A 17 -2.62 8.39 6.99
N SER A 18 -3.25 9.56 7.10
CA SER A 18 -2.55 10.85 7.20
C SER A 18 -1.58 10.89 8.38
N ASN A 19 -1.99 10.38 9.54
CA ASN A 19 -1.13 10.30 10.71
C ASN A 19 0.02 9.30 10.52
N LEU A 20 -0.21 8.17 9.85
CA LEU A 20 0.86 7.23 9.50
C LEU A 20 1.95 7.91 8.66
N ARG A 21 1.57 8.68 7.64
CA ARG A 21 2.51 9.47 6.84
C ARG A 21 3.39 10.37 7.71
N LYS A 22 2.76 11.20 8.56
CA LYS A 22 3.46 12.16 9.43
C LYS A 22 4.42 11.46 10.39
N LEU A 23 4.05 10.27 10.89
CA LEU A 23 4.93 9.46 11.74
C LEU A 23 6.15 8.97 10.96
N VAL A 24 5.98 8.45 9.75
CA VAL A 24 7.12 8.02 8.92
C VAL A 24 8.00 9.19 8.52
N GLU A 25 7.43 10.34 8.14
CA GLU A 25 8.18 11.56 7.85
C GLU A 25 8.98 12.06 9.07
N ARG A 26 8.46 11.86 10.29
CA ARG A 26 9.12 12.28 11.53
C ARG A 26 10.21 11.32 12.00
N PHE A 27 9.96 10.01 11.94
CA PHE A 27 10.83 8.98 12.52
C PHE A 27 11.70 8.25 11.49
N GLY A 28 11.44 8.45 10.21
CA GLY A 28 12.19 7.85 9.11
C GLY A 28 11.67 6.47 8.68
N GLN A 29 12.16 6.05 7.51
CA GLN A 29 11.78 4.79 6.86
C GLN A 29 12.22 3.54 7.64
N ASP A 30 13.39 3.54 8.27
CA ASP A 30 13.89 2.39 9.05
C ASP A 30 13.01 2.12 10.28
N TRP A 31 12.60 3.19 10.98
CA TRP A 31 11.64 3.08 12.07
C TRP A 31 10.31 2.53 11.58
N ALA A 32 9.83 3.02 10.43
CA ALA A 32 8.58 2.55 9.84
C ALA A 32 8.66 1.06 9.49
N GLN A 33 9.77 0.62 8.91
CA GLN A 33 10.06 -0.77 8.57
C GLN A 33 10.06 -1.67 9.80
N GLY A 34 10.66 -1.23 10.90
CA GLY A 34 10.73 -2.00 12.15
C GLY A 34 9.43 -2.00 12.95
N THR A 35 8.61 -0.95 12.83
CA THR A 35 7.51 -0.69 13.78
C THR A 35 6.12 -0.75 13.16
N ILE A 36 5.93 -0.07 12.03
CA ILE A 36 4.60 0.18 11.45
C ILE A 36 4.28 -0.80 10.33
N VAL A 37 5.22 -1.00 9.40
CA VAL A 37 5.03 -1.88 8.24
C VAL A 37 4.57 -3.29 8.67
N PRO A 38 5.20 -3.97 9.65
CA PRO A 38 4.78 -5.31 10.04
C PRO A 38 3.35 -5.36 10.58
N LYS A 39 2.93 -4.35 11.35
CA LYS A 39 1.57 -4.25 11.90
C LYS A 39 0.54 -4.05 10.81
N VAL A 40 0.84 -3.21 9.83
CA VAL A 40 -0.02 -2.98 8.68
C VAL A 40 -0.17 -4.26 7.85
N LEU A 41 0.92 -4.96 7.55
CA LEU A 41 0.87 -6.18 6.74
C LEU A 41 0.16 -7.33 7.45
N ALA A 42 0.23 -7.41 8.78
CA ALA A 42 -0.49 -8.43 9.56
C ALA A 42 -2.02 -8.34 9.39
N MET A 43 -2.56 -7.13 9.20
CA MET A 43 -4.01 -6.93 8.98
C MET A 43 -4.50 -7.50 7.63
N ALA A 44 -3.60 -7.83 6.69
CA ALA A 44 -3.96 -8.39 5.39
C ALA A 44 -4.58 -9.79 5.46
N THR A 45 -4.45 -10.49 6.58
CA THR A 45 -5.05 -11.82 6.82
C THR A 45 -6.12 -11.80 7.91
N ASP A 46 -6.55 -10.61 8.34
CA ASP A 46 -7.56 -10.47 9.38
C ASP A 46 -8.92 -11.03 8.90
N PRO A 47 -9.66 -11.78 9.74
CA PRO A 47 -11.00 -12.26 9.40
C PRO A 47 -11.95 -11.15 8.95
N ASN A 48 -11.80 -9.95 9.53
CA ASN A 48 -12.57 -8.77 9.17
C ASN A 48 -12.04 -8.14 7.88
N TYR A 49 -12.85 -8.22 6.81
CA TYR A 49 -12.51 -7.64 5.52
C TYR A 49 -12.30 -6.12 5.56
N LEU A 50 -12.88 -5.42 6.55
CA LEU A 50 -12.64 -4.00 6.76
C LEU A 50 -11.17 -3.74 7.13
N HIS A 51 -10.54 -4.58 7.94
CA HIS A 51 -9.11 -4.46 8.27
C HIS A 51 -8.23 -4.80 7.06
N ARG A 52 -8.60 -5.82 6.29
CA ARG A 52 -7.93 -6.14 5.02
C ARG A 52 -7.99 -4.96 4.05
N MET A 53 -9.15 -4.32 3.89
CA MET A 53 -9.24 -3.09 3.10
C MET A 53 -8.40 -1.94 3.67
N THR A 54 -8.36 -1.76 5.00
CA THR A 54 -7.51 -0.75 5.64
C THR A 54 -6.04 -0.98 5.29
N THR A 55 -5.60 -2.23 5.24
CA THR A 55 -4.23 -2.60 4.88
C THR A 55 -3.83 -2.02 3.52
N LEU A 56 -4.70 -2.12 2.51
CA LEU A 56 -4.46 -1.57 1.17
C LEU A 56 -4.35 -0.03 1.18
N PHE A 57 -5.21 0.66 1.95
CA PHE A 57 -5.12 2.11 2.11
C PHE A 57 -3.84 2.55 2.82
N CYS A 58 -3.43 1.82 3.86
CA CYS A 58 -2.17 2.08 4.55
C CYS A 58 -0.97 1.84 3.62
N ILE A 59 -0.96 0.76 2.85
CA ILE A 59 0.11 0.48 1.88
C ILE A 59 0.23 1.60 0.85
N ASN A 60 -0.90 2.10 0.32
CA ASN A 60 -0.91 3.21 -0.62
C ASN A 60 -0.16 4.43 -0.05
N VAL A 61 -0.45 4.81 1.19
CA VAL A 61 0.19 5.97 1.82
C VAL A 61 1.64 5.71 2.20
N LEU A 62 1.94 4.53 2.76
CA LEU A 62 3.28 4.17 3.20
C LEU A 62 4.25 4.01 2.03
N SER A 63 3.78 3.51 0.88
CA SER A 63 4.63 3.35 -0.32
C SER A 63 5.26 4.68 -0.76
N GLU A 64 4.53 5.79 -0.60
CA GLU A 64 4.99 7.13 -0.98
C GLU A 64 6.08 7.69 -0.04
N VAL A 65 6.25 7.12 1.16
CA VAL A 65 7.18 7.64 2.18
C VAL A 65 8.24 6.63 2.65
N CYS A 66 8.05 5.34 2.38
CA CYS A 66 9.01 4.28 2.73
C CYS A 66 9.97 3.93 1.59
N GLY A 67 9.81 4.54 0.40
CA GLY A 67 10.68 4.33 -0.74
C GLY A 67 10.50 2.99 -1.46
N GLN A 68 11.23 2.83 -2.57
CA GLN A 68 11.09 1.70 -3.50
C GLN A 68 11.44 0.35 -2.87
N GLU A 69 12.54 0.29 -2.10
CA GLU A 69 13.04 -0.99 -1.59
C GLU A 69 12.03 -1.66 -0.64
N ILE A 70 11.55 -0.92 0.36
CA ILE A 70 10.54 -1.41 1.31
C ILE A 70 9.24 -1.75 0.59
N THR A 71 8.81 -0.88 -0.33
CA THR A 71 7.59 -1.09 -1.12
C THR A 71 7.67 -2.39 -1.93
N THR A 72 8.79 -2.61 -2.62
CA THR A 72 8.99 -3.77 -3.50
C THR A 72 9.16 -5.06 -2.69
N LYS A 73 9.97 -5.04 -1.63
CA LYS A 73 10.33 -6.25 -0.89
C LYS A 73 9.26 -6.71 0.11
N GLN A 74 8.43 -5.79 0.62
CA GLN A 74 7.49 -6.12 1.71
C GLN A 74 6.03 -5.85 1.36
N MET A 75 5.73 -4.68 0.77
CA MET A 75 4.34 -4.28 0.54
C MET A 75 3.76 -4.96 -0.71
N LEU A 76 4.48 -4.93 -1.83
CA LEU A 76 4.04 -5.50 -3.10
C LEU A 76 3.65 -7.00 -2.99
N PRO A 77 4.45 -7.89 -2.36
CA PRO A 77 4.06 -9.29 -2.18
C PRO A 77 2.73 -9.45 -1.43
N THR A 78 2.48 -8.58 -0.44
CA THR A 78 1.22 -8.58 0.31
C THR A 78 0.05 -8.16 -0.57
N VAL A 79 0.19 -7.09 -1.35
CA VAL A 79 -0.84 -6.61 -2.29
C VAL A 79 -1.18 -7.69 -3.32
N LEU A 80 -0.16 -8.35 -3.90
CA LEU A 80 -0.35 -9.42 -4.87
C LEU A 80 -1.06 -10.64 -4.26
N ARG A 81 -0.70 -11.06 -3.05
CA ARG A 81 -1.41 -12.14 -2.34
C ARG A 81 -2.89 -11.81 -2.12
N MET A 82 -3.19 -10.56 -1.80
CA MET A 82 -4.56 -10.10 -1.59
C MET A 82 -5.40 -10.07 -2.88
N ALA A 83 -4.80 -10.20 -4.07
CA ALA A 83 -5.55 -10.30 -5.33
C ALA A 83 -6.48 -11.52 -5.36
N ALA A 84 -6.19 -12.56 -4.58
CA ALA A 84 -7.01 -13.76 -4.41
C ALA A 84 -8.01 -13.68 -3.25
N ASP A 85 -8.24 -12.50 -2.66
CA ASP A 85 -9.18 -12.35 -1.53
C ASP A 85 -10.60 -12.81 -1.90
N ALA A 86 -11.30 -13.46 -0.97
CA ALA A 86 -12.67 -13.91 -1.17
C ALA A 86 -13.65 -12.75 -1.45
N VAL A 87 -13.40 -11.57 -0.88
CA VAL A 87 -14.27 -10.40 -1.00
C VAL A 87 -13.93 -9.57 -2.23
N ALA A 88 -14.90 -9.41 -3.14
CA ALA A 88 -14.71 -8.69 -4.41
C ALA A 88 -14.22 -7.23 -4.22
N ASN A 89 -14.72 -6.53 -3.20
CA ASN A 89 -14.30 -5.17 -2.91
C ASN A 89 -12.81 -5.09 -2.51
N VAL A 90 -12.28 -6.10 -1.81
CA VAL A 90 -10.84 -6.16 -1.50
C VAL A 90 -10.05 -6.31 -2.79
N ARG A 91 -10.43 -7.25 -3.67
CA ARG A 91 -9.78 -7.45 -4.97
C ARG A 91 -9.81 -6.20 -5.85
N PHE A 92 -10.92 -5.47 -5.86
CA PHE A 92 -11.02 -4.19 -6.57
C PHE A 92 -10.06 -3.14 -6.02
N ASN A 93 -9.92 -3.04 -4.69
CA ASN A 93 -8.95 -2.14 -4.07
C ASN A 93 -7.50 -2.59 -4.27
N VAL A 94 -7.22 -3.90 -4.44
CA VAL A 94 -5.89 -4.38 -4.84
C VAL A 94 -5.48 -3.78 -6.19
N ALA A 95 -6.38 -3.80 -7.18
CA ALA A 95 -6.10 -3.20 -8.49
C ALA A 95 -5.78 -1.69 -8.38
N LYS A 96 -6.55 -0.96 -7.56
CA LYS A 96 -6.28 0.46 -7.27
C LYS A 96 -4.94 0.68 -6.58
N SER A 97 -4.60 -0.17 -5.61
CA SER A 97 -3.31 -0.12 -4.92
C SER A 97 -2.15 -0.39 -5.87
N LEU A 98 -2.25 -1.40 -6.73
CA LEU A 98 -1.24 -1.68 -7.76
C LEU A 98 -1.03 -0.49 -8.70
N GLN A 99 -2.11 0.13 -9.17
CA GLN A 99 -2.03 1.35 -9.99
C GLN A 99 -1.28 2.47 -9.25
N ARG A 100 -1.52 2.63 -7.95
CA ARG A 100 -0.91 3.71 -7.16
C ARG A 100 0.55 3.46 -6.83
N ILE A 101 0.93 2.22 -6.49
CA ILE A 101 2.32 1.89 -6.13
C ILE A 101 3.21 1.67 -7.37
N GLY A 102 2.62 1.40 -8.54
CA GLY A 102 3.34 1.14 -9.79
C GLY A 102 4.49 2.12 -10.08
N PRO A 103 4.26 3.45 -10.05
CA PRO A 103 5.31 4.44 -10.27
C PRO A 103 6.48 4.41 -9.29
N ILE A 104 6.29 3.84 -8.09
CA ILE A 104 7.35 3.72 -7.06
C ILE A 104 8.21 2.47 -7.29
N LEU A 105 7.65 1.45 -7.94
CA LEU A 105 8.32 0.18 -8.20
C LEU A 105 9.33 0.29 -9.35
N ASP A 106 9.23 1.32 -10.19
CA ASP A 106 10.02 1.44 -11.40
C ASP A 106 11.15 2.46 -11.26
N SER A 107 12.38 1.93 -11.14
CA SER A 107 13.62 2.72 -11.28
C SER A 107 14.49 2.19 -12.42
N ARG A 108 14.00 1.23 -13.22
CA ARG A 108 14.83 0.46 -14.17
C ARG A 108 14.26 0.38 -15.58
N TRP A 109 12.99 0.72 -15.81
CA TRP A 109 12.44 0.75 -17.16
C TRP A 109 12.97 1.93 -18.00
N GLY A 110 13.39 3.03 -17.36
CA GLY A 110 13.95 4.20 -18.04
C GLY A 110 15.34 4.00 -18.65
N ASP A 111 16.10 3.00 -18.20
CA ASP A 111 17.47 2.71 -18.64
C ASP A 111 17.57 1.51 -19.59
N VAL A 112 16.44 0.91 -19.99
CA VAL A 112 16.43 -0.10 -21.06
C VAL A 112 16.60 0.65 -22.38
N THR A 113 17.82 1.08 -22.64
CA THR A 113 18.21 1.51 -23.98
C THR A 113 17.96 0.29 -24.88
N PRO A 114 17.10 0.39 -25.90
CA PRO A 114 16.84 -0.75 -26.74
C PRO A 114 18.14 -1.20 -27.41
N LEU A 115 18.48 -2.49 -27.28
CA LEU A 115 19.73 -3.07 -27.84
C LEU A 115 19.84 -2.95 -29.37
N TRP A 116 18.77 -2.50 -30.04
CA TRP A 116 18.73 -2.29 -31.49
C TRP A 116 19.21 -0.91 -31.93
N GLY A 117 19.77 -0.09 -31.04
CA GLY A 117 20.23 1.28 -31.33
C GLY A 117 21.63 1.65 -30.85
N GLN A 118 22.51 0.68 -30.58
CA GLN A 118 23.93 0.96 -30.28
C GLN A 118 24.75 0.95 -31.58
N PRO A 119 25.73 1.85 -31.76
CA PRO A 119 26.51 2.00 -33.01
C PRO A 119 27.37 0.77 -33.36
#